data_AF-A0A7Y0KQN3-F1
#
_entry.id   AF-A0A7Y0KQN3-F1
#
_cell.length_a   1.000
_cell.length_b   1.000
_cell.length_c   1.000
_cell.angle_alpha   90.00
_cell.angle_beta   90.00
_cell.angle_gamma   90.00
#
_symmetry.space_group_name_H-M   'P 1'
#
loop_
_entity.id
_entity.type
_entity.pdbx_description
1 polymer ?
#
loop_
_entity_poly.entity_id
_entity_poly.type
_entity_poly.pdbx_seq_one_letter_code
_entity_poly.pdbx_strand_id
1 'polypeptide(L)'
;MSLTELMVAAMLLAGTATSGLHIWGQASLVAHVGWYKEEQLESVELQLLASQRWLSAVGHGFELLTGNGSCRFDLAAVSRSADMALPLPEGLQRHWQAYGAGLWLEIEAHPTKGAPVEPLRRRQLLTPAGTGWCRPRLTAQS
;
A
#
# COMPACT_ATOMS: atom_id res chain seq x y z
N MET A 1 -25.44 6.41 56.35
CA MET A 1 -25.68 6.43 54.90
C MET A 1 -27.10 6.91 54.67
N SER A 2 -27.27 8.13 54.16
CA SER A 2 -28.60 8.69 53.92
C SER A 2 -29.15 8.27 52.55
N LEU A 3 -30.46 8.35 52.39
CA LEU A 3 -31.14 8.07 51.12
C LEU A 3 -30.65 9.01 50.00
N THR A 4 -30.29 10.25 50.37
CA THR A 4 -29.73 11.25 49.44
C THR A 4 -28.31 10.91 48.99
N GLU A 5 -27.44 10.42 49.89
CA GLU A 5 -26.09 9.94 49.53
C GLU A 5 -26.15 8.76 48.55
N LEU A 6 -27.09 7.83 48.76
CA LEU A 6 -27.31 6.68 47.88
C LEU A 6 -27.79 7.11 46.49
N MET A 7 -28.71 8.07 46.41
CA MET A 7 -29.15 8.63 45.13
C MET A 7 -28.01 9.28 44.35
N VAL A 8 -27.20 10.12 45.02
CA VAL A 8 -26.05 10.79 44.39
C VAL A 8 -25.01 9.77 43.91
N ALA A 9 -24.69 8.77 44.74
CA ALA A 9 -23.76 7.70 44.37
C ALA A 9 -24.27 6.90 43.16
N ALA A 10 -25.54 6.52 43.15
CA ALA A 10 -26.15 5.80 42.02
C ALA A 10 -26.16 6.61 40.73
N MET A 11 -26.41 7.92 40.82
CA MET A 11 -26.42 8.82 39.65
C MET A 11 -25.01 9.00 39.07
N LEU A 12 -23.99 9.13 39.93
CA LEU A 12 -22.59 9.17 39.50
C LEU A 12 -22.13 7.84 38.90
N LEU A 13 -22.50 6.71 39.51
CA LEU A 13 -22.24 5.37 38.97
C LEU A 13 -22.91 5.16 37.62
N ALA A 14 -24.17 5.55 37.45
CA ALA A 14 -24.88 5.43 36.18
C ALA A 14 -24.26 6.34 35.09
N GLY A 15 -23.89 7.57 35.44
CA GLY A 15 -23.24 8.51 34.51
C GLY A 15 -21.84 8.04 34.07
N THR A 16 -21.06 7.50 34.99
CA THR A 16 -19.73 6.95 34.69
C THR A 16 -19.79 5.65 33.91
N ALA A 17 -20.73 4.76 34.24
CA ALA A 17 -20.92 3.50 33.52
C ALA A 17 -21.36 3.72 32.06
N THR A 18 -22.32 4.62 31.82
CA THR A 18 -22.79 4.94 30.46
C THR A 18 -21.71 5.60 29.62
N SER A 19 -20.97 6.55 30.19
CA SER A 19 -19.82 7.19 29.54
C SER A 19 -18.71 6.19 29.22
N GLY A 20 -18.39 5.29 30.17
CA GLY A 20 -17.40 4.24 29.98
C GLY A 20 -17.76 3.29 28.85
N LEU A 21 -19.01 2.79 28.82
CA LEU A 21 -19.50 1.92 27.75
C LEU A 21 -19.42 2.58 26.37
N HIS A 22 -19.77 3.87 26.29
CA HIS A 22 -19.65 4.62 25.04
C HIS A 22 -18.21 4.73 24.56
N ILE A 23 -17.26 5.03 25.47
CA ILE A 23 -15.83 5.13 25.14
C ILE A 23 -15.28 3.78 24.66
N TRP A 24 -15.60 2.68 25.35
CA TRP A 24 -15.17 1.33 24.95
C TRP A 24 -15.76 0.91 23.60
N GLY A 25 -17.01 1.28 23.32
CA GLY A 25 -17.64 1.05 22.02
C GLY A 25 -16.97 1.83 20.89
N GLN A 26 -16.59 3.09 21.13
CA GLN A 26 -15.83 3.87 20.14
C GLN A 26 -14.42 3.32 19.94
N ALA A 27 -13.74 2.93 21.02
CA ALA A 27 -12.41 2.35 20.96
C ALA A 27 -12.39 1.02 20.19
N SER A 28 -13.39 0.16 20.40
CA SER A 28 -13.51 -1.11 19.67
C SER A 28 -13.79 -0.89 18.18
N LEU A 29 -14.66 0.08 17.84
CA LEU A 29 -14.92 0.45 16.46
C LEU A 29 -13.65 0.97 15.77
N VAL A 30 -12.92 1.88 16.42
CA VAL A 30 -11.65 2.42 15.88
C VAL A 30 -10.60 1.32 15.72
N ALA A 31 -10.48 0.41 16.69
CA ALA A 31 -9.58 -0.73 16.58
C ALA A 31 -9.94 -1.64 15.39
N HIS A 32 -11.24 -1.89 15.17
CA HIS A 32 -11.71 -2.70 14.06
C HIS A 32 -11.45 -2.03 12.70
N VAL A 33 -11.69 -0.72 12.58
CA VAL A 33 -11.32 0.04 11.38
C VAL A 33 -9.81 0.05 11.16
N GLY A 34 -9.02 0.17 12.23
CA GLY A 34 -7.57 0.10 12.20
C GLY A 34 -7.07 -1.22 11.62
N TRP A 35 -7.65 -2.33 12.05
CA TRP A 35 -7.33 -3.66 11.52
C TRP A 35 -7.54 -3.74 10.00
N TYR A 36 -8.69 -3.32 9.49
CA TYR A 36 -8.95 -3.34 8.05
C TYR A 36 -7.98 -2.48 7.25
N LYS A 37 -7.61 -1.31 7.78
CA LYS A 37 -6.62 -0.43 7.13
C LYS A 37 -5.24 -1.07 7.08
N GLU A 38 -4.85 -1.76 8.15
CA GLU A 38 -3.56 -2.45 8.21
C GLU A 38 -3.51 -3.61 7.20
N GLU A 39 -4.56 -4.42 7.13
CA GLU A 39 -4.67 -5.50 6.15
C GLU A 39 -4.62 -4.99 4.70
N GLN A 40 -5.33 -3.88 4.41
CA GLN A 40 -5.23 -3.21 3.12
C GLN A 40 -3.80 -2.72 2.83
N LEU A 41 -3.16 -2.07 3.81
CA LEU A 41 -1.81 -1.55 3.65
C LEU A 41 -0.81 -2.69 3.40
N GLU A 42 -0.88 -3.76 4.18
CA GLU A 42 -0.02 -4.93 4.02
C GLU A 42 -0.13 -5.52 2.61
N SER A 43 -1.36 -5.73 2.13
CA SER A 43 -1.58 -6.29 0.78
C SER A 43 -0.97 -5.42 -0.33
N VAL A 44 -1.08 -4.09 -0.21
CA VAL A 44 -0.55 -3.13 -1.17
C VAL A 44 0.98 -3.08 -1.11
N GLU A 45 1.56 -3.02 0.08
CA GLU A 45 3.02 -2.98 0.27
C GLU A 45 3.68 -4.27 -0.20
N LEU A 46 3.05 -5.42 0.01
CA LEU A 46 3.52 -6.70 -0.53
C LEU A 46 3.58 -6.68 -2.07
N GLN A 47 2.59 -6.10 -2.73
CA GLN A 47 2.58 -5.98 -4.20
C GLN A 47 3.64 -5.00 -4.72
N LEU A 48 3.88 -3.90 -4.03
CA LEU A 48 4.96 -2.96 -4.36
C LEU A 48 6.33 -3.63 -4.20
N LEU A 49 6.56 -4.31 -3.08
CA LEU A 49 7.80 -5.05 -2.82
C LEU A 49 8.02 -6.18 -3.83
N ALA A 50 6.98 -6.93 -4.16
CA ALA A 50 7.05 -7.99 -5.17
C ALA A 50 7.42 -7.41 -6.54
N SER A 51 6.82 -6.28 -6.92
CA SER A 51 7.10 -5.59 -8.18
C SER A 51 8.53 -5.05 -8.26
N GLN A 52 9.02 -4.45 -7.17
CA GLN A 52 10.40 -3.99 -7.07
C GLN A 52 11.39 -5.16 -7.16
N ARG A 53 11.14 -6.26 -6.42
CA ARG A 53 12.02 -7.44 -6.42
C ARG A 53 12.05 -8.13 -7.77
N TRP A 54 10.90 -8.23 -8.43
CA TRP A 54 10.79 -8.76 -9.78
C TRP A 54 11.59 -7.92 -10.77
N LEU A 55 11.42 -6.58 -10.77
CA LEU A 55 12.24 -5.72 -11.63
C LEU A 55 13.72 -5.85 -11.32
N SER A 56 14.13 -5.98 -10.05
CA SER A 56 15.54 -6.14 -9.69
C SER A 56 16.09 -7.56 -9.91
N ALA A 57 15.25 -8.52 -10.31
CA ALA A 57 15.69 -9.90 -10.52
C ALA A 57 16.48 -10.04 -11.83
N VAL A 58 17.51 -10.87 -11.80
CA VAL A 58 18.55 -11.02 -12.85
C VAL A 58 18.00 -11.64 -14.17
N GLY A 59 16.71 -11.94 -14.25
CA GLY A 59 16.12 -12.79 -15.29
C GLY A 59 15.58 -12.11 -16.56
N HIS A 60 15.34 -10.79 -16.60
CA HIS A 60 14.55 -10.19 -17.72
C HIS A 60 15.37 -9.60 -18.90
N GLY A 61 16.68 -9.89 -19.01
CA GLY A 61 17.49 -9.52 -20.18
C GLY A 61 17.60 -8.00 -20.39
N PHE A 62 17.38 -7.51 -21.63
CA PHE A 62 17.20 -6.07 -21.94
C PHE A 62 15.75 -5.78 -22.40
N GLU A 63 14.86 -6.76 -22.32
CA GLU A 63 13.54 -6.74 -22.97
C GLU A 63 12.55 -5.75 -22.32
N LEU A 64 12.79 -5.39 -21.07
CA LEU A 64 12.00 -4.39 -20.33
C LEU A 64 12.46 -2.95 -20.59
N LEU A 65 13.59 -2.77 -21.28
CA LEU A 65 14.10 -1.46 -21.66
C LEU A 65 13.69 -1.11 -23.09
N THR A 66 13.62 0.18 -23.38
CA THR A 66 13.40 0.64 -24.76
C THR A 66 14.55 0.18 -25.65
N GLY A 67 14.25 -0.45 -26.79
CA GLY A 67 15.23 -1.11 -27.68
C GLY A 67 16.23 -0.19 -28.38
N ASN A 68 16.23 1.11 -28.12
CA ASN A 68 17.17 2.09 -28.69
C ASN A 68 18.52 2.18 -27.92
N GLY A 69 18.78 1.24 -27.01
CA GLY A 69 19.97 1.26 -26.15
C GLY A 69 19.96 2.34 -25.07
N SER A 70 18.84 3.07 -24.91
CA SER A 70 18.66 4.00 -23.79
C SER A 70 18.23 3.25 -22.53
N CYS A 71 18.80 3.60 -21.38
CA CYS A 71 18.46 2.96 -20.12
C CYS A 71 17.15 3.54 -19.55
N ARG A 72 16.06 3.24 -20.24
CA ARG A 72 14.70 3.65 -19.92
C ARG A 72 13.77 2.46 -20.01
N PHE A 73 12.85 2.33 -19.06
CA PHE A 73 11.83 1.30 -19.13
C PHE A 73 10.86 1.53 -20.29
N ASP A 74 10.53 0.44 -20.99
CA ASP A 74 9.41 0.42 -21.91
C ASP A 74 8.12 0.11 -21.12
N LEU A 75 7.20 1.09 -21.08
CA LEU A 75 5.96 0.99 -20.31
C LEU A 75 5.13 -0.24 -20.72
N ALA A 76 5.01 -0.51 -22.02
CA ALA A 76 4.17 -1.59 -22.52
C ALA A 76 4.81 -2.96 -22.30
N ALA A 77 6.15 -3.05 -22.38
CA ALA A 77 6.88 -4.27 -22.05
C ALA A 77 6.80 -4.57 -20.55
N VAL A 78 7.06 -3.58 -19.69
CA VAL A 78 7.00 -3.75 -18.23
C VAL A 78 5.58 -4.13 -17.79
N SER A 79 4.54 -3.42 -18.27
CA SER A 79 3.16 -3.72 -17.88
C SER A 79 2.77 -5.15 -18.24
N ARG A 80 2.97 -5.57 -19.50
CA ARG A 80 2.61 -6.92 -19.93
C ARG A 80 3.39 -8.01 -19.20
N SER A 81 4.69 -7.82 -19.00
CA SER A 81 5.52 -8.78 -18.29
C SER A 81 5.16 -8.86 -16.81
N ALA A 82 4.82 -7.74 -16.18
CA ALA A 82 4.34 -7.70 -14.80
C ALA A 82 2.98 -8.41 -14.66
N ASP A 83 2.07 -8.25 -15.63
CA ASP A 83 0.76 -8.93 -15.61
C ASP A 83 0.89 -10.45 -15.65
N MET A 84 1.92 -10.97 -16.32
CA MET A 84 2.20 -12.42 -16.35
C MET A 84 2.95 -12.91 -15.09
N ALA A 85 3.90 -12.12 -14.59
CA ALA A 85 4.82 -12.57 -13.52
C ALA A 85 4.30 -12.28 -12.10
N LEU A 86 3.45 -11.27 -11.95
CA LEU A 86 2.99 -10.74 -10.68
C LEU A 86 1.47 -10.68 -10.68
N PRO A 87 0.79 -11.82 -10.45
CA PRO A 87 -0.67 -11.86 -10.38
C PRO A 87 -1.15 -10.99 -9.22
N LEU A 88 -2.22 -10.22 -9.49
CA LEU A 88 -2.83 -9.36 -8.49
C LEU A 88 -3.85 -10.15 -7.66
N PRO A 89 -3.79 -10.03 -6.32
CA PRO A 89 -4.86 -10.45 -5.43
C PRO A 89 -6.18 -9.77 -5.78
N GLU A 90 -7.28 -10.41 -5.41
CA GLU A 90 -8.62 -9.84 -5.56
C GLU A 90 -8.72 -8.51 -4.79
N GLY A 91 -9.43 -7.54 -5.38
CA GLY A 91 -9.59 -6.20 -4.80
C GLY A 91 -8.40 -5.27 -5.03
N LEU A 92 -7.29 -5.74 -5.60
CA LEU A 92 -6.17 -4.88 -6.00
C LEU A 92 -6.21 -4.54 -7.50
N GLN A 93 -5.84 -3.30 -7.82
CA GLN A 93 -5.60 -2.84 -9.18
C GLN A 93 -4.19 -2.29 -9.31
N ARG A 94 -3.56 -2.52 -10.47
CA ARG A 94 -2.22 -2.02 -10.79
C ARG A 94 -2.28 -1.10 -11.99
N HIS A 95 -1.64 0.06 -11.86
CA HIS A 95 -1.48 1.02 -12.93
C HIS A 95 0.00 1.40 -13.09
N TRP A 96 0.46 1.43 -14.33
CA TRP A 96 1.81 1.86 -14.68
C TRP A 96 1.75 3.18 -15.45
N GLN A 97 2.59 4.14 -15.07
CA GLN A 97 2.65 5.45 -15.72
C GLN A 97 4.10 5.84 -16.01
N ALA A 98 4.39 6.30 -17.23
CA ALA A 98 5.74 6.75 -17.58
C ALA A 98 6.15 8.02 -16.83
N TYR A 99 7.40 8.06 -16.35
CA TYR A 99 7.99 9.22 -15.71
C TYR A 99 9.50 9.31 -15.96
N GLY A 100 9.89 10.17 -16.91
CA GLY A 100 11.29 10.30 -17.32
C GLY A 100 11.85 8.98 -17.88
N ALA A 101 12.90 8.45 -17.25
CA ALA A 101 13.49 7.15 -17.59
C ALA A 101 12.86 5.97 -16.84
N GLY A 102 12.02 6.23 -15.84
CA GLY A 102 11.37 5.23 -15.00
C GLY A 102 9.86 5.18 -15.19
N LEU A 103 9.21 4.42 -14.32
CA LEU A 103 7.76 4.24 -14.29
C LEU A 103 7.26 4.44 -12.85
N TRP A 104 6.16 5.17 -12.70
CA TRP A 104 5.33 5.08 -11.50
C TRP A 104 4.54 3.78 -11.54
N LEU A 105 4.73 2.97 -10.51
CA LEU A 105 3.84 1.88 -10.16
C LEU A 105 2.82 2.41 -9.16
N GLU A 106 1.54 2.27 -9.48
CA GLU A 106 0.43 2.59 -8.60
C GLU A 106 -0.36 1.31 -8.30
N ILE A 107 -0.57 1.04 -7.02
CA ILE A 107 -1.39 -0.07 -6.53
C ILE A 107 -2.56 0.51 -5.74
N GLU A 108 -3.77 0.09 -6.09
CA GLU A 108 -5.01 0.53 -5.47
C GLU A 108 -5.75 -0.65 -4.86
N ALA A 109 -6.01 -0.59 -3.56
CA ALA A 109 -6.87 -1.53 -2.84
C ALA A 109 -8.28 -0.99 -2.76
N HIS A 110 -9.21 -1.71 -3.37
CA HIS A 110 -10.64 -1.44 -3.34
C HIS A 110 -11.27 -2.36 -2.29
N PRO A 111 -11.75 -1.81 -1.15
CA PRO A 111 -12.43 -2.62 -0.16
C PRO A 111 -13.70 -3.25 -0.72
N THR A 112 -14.07 -4.40 -0.16
CA THR A 112 -15.38 -5.01 -0.42
C THR A 112 -16.50 -4.04 -0.02
N LYS A 113 -17.59 -4.05 -0.79
CA LYS A 113 -18.75 -3.18 -0.55
C LYS A 113 -19.26 -3.33 0.89
N GLY A 114 -19.28 -2.23 1.64
CA GLY A 114 -19.74 -2.20 3.04
C GLY A 114 -18.64 -2.33 4.09
N ALA A 115 -17.37 -2.48 3.69
CA ALA A 115 -16.26 -2.37 4.64
C ALA A 115 -16.14 -0.92 5.18
N PRO A 116 -15.73 -0.73 6.44
CA PRO A 116 -15.69 0.58 7.09
C PRO A 116 -14.41 1.37 6.74
N VAL A 117 -13.84 1.15 5.56
CA VAL A 117 -12.57 1.73 5.11
C VAL A 117 -12.70 2.24 3.67
N GLU A 118 -11.98 3.31 3.39
CA GLU A 118 -11.91 3.90 2.05
C GLU A 118 -10.90 3.15 1.17
N PRO A 119 -10.96 3.30 -0.16
CA PRO A 119 -9.91 2.82 -1.04
C PRO A 119 -8.54 3.38 -0.67
N LEU A 120 -7.52 2.51 -0.66
CA LEU A 120 -6.14 2.88 -0.39
C LEU A 120 -5.34 2.87 -1.69
N ARG A 121 -4.59 3.93 -1.95
CA ARG A 121 -3.71 4.05 -3.11
C ARG A 121 -2.28 4.31 -2.66
N ARG A 122 -1.33 3.55 -3.20
CA ARG A 122 0.11 3.77 -2.99
C ARG A 122 0.84 3.83 -4.32
N ARG A 123 1.88 4.66 -4.38
CA ARG A 123 2.69 4.88 -5.58
C ARG A 123 4.16 4.72 -5.27
N GLN A 124 4.90 4.07 -6.15
CA GLN A 124 6.35 3.91 -6.07
C GLN A 124 7.00 4.23 -7.43
N LEU A 125 8.05 5.04 -7.42
CA LEU A 125 8.82 5.31 -8.63
C LEU A 125 9.91 4.24 -8.77
N LEU A 126 9.86 3.49 -9.87
CA LEU A 126 10.82 2.47 -10.22
C LEU A 126 11.62 2.95 -11.43
N THR A 127 12.94 3.01 -11.29
CA THR A 127 13.84 3.44 -12.37
C THR A 127 14.77 2.30 -12.77
N PRO A 128 15.16 2.21 -14.06
CA PRO A 128 16.14 1.22 -14.51
C PRO A 128 17.45 1.28 -13.72
N ALA A 129 17.93 2.48 -13.38
CA ALA A 129 19.14 2.65 -12.59
C ALA A 129 18.97 2.14 -11.15
N GLY A 130 17.85 2.45 -10.51
CA GLY A 130 17.54 2.01 -9.14
C GLY A 130 17.24 0.52 -9.01
N THR A 131 17.00 -0.17 -10.12
CA THR A 131 16.71 -1.62 -10.18
C THR A 131 17.86 -2.42 -10.81
N GLY A 132 19.01 -1.79 -11.07
CA GLY A 132 20.23 -2.46 -11.53
C GLY A 132 20.32 -2.73 -13.04
N TRP A 133 19.41 -2.17 -13.85
CA TRP A 133 19.38 -2.35 -15.31
C TRP A 133 20.39 -1.48 -16.04
N CYS A 134 20.72 -0.32 -15.46
CA CYS A 134 21.72 0.58 -16.03
C CYS A 134 23.08 0.28 -15.44
N ARG A 135 24.07 -0.01 -16.28
CA ARG A 135 25.48 0.11 -15.86
C ARG A 135 25.86 1.59 -15.79
N PRO A 136 26.43 2.07 -14.68
CA PRO A 136 27.03 3.40 -14.67
C PRO A 136 28.20 3.39 -15.67
N ARG A 137 28.19 4.33 -16.63
CA ARG A 137 29.40 4.64 -17.39
C ARG A 137 30.31 5.45 -16.48
N LEU A 138 31.12 4.76 -15.68
CA LEU A 138 32.25 5.39 -15.00
C LEU A 138 33.32 5.65 -16.06
N THR A 139 33.27 6.82 -16.68
CA THR A 139 34.41 7.33 -17.44
C THR A 139 35.48 7.74 -16.44
N ALA A 140 36.50 6.91 -16.27
CA ALA A 140 37.71 7.30 -15.57
C ALA A 140 38.27 8.53 -16.30
N GLN A 141 38.35 9.66 -15.59
CA GLN A 141 39.11 10.81 -16.07
C GLN A 141 40.59 10.44 -15.95
N SER A 142 41.22 10.14 -17.09
CA SER A 142 42.68 10.00 -17.24
C SER A 142 43.30 11.32 -17.63
#